data_AF-A0A0F8Z938-F1
#
_entry.id   AF-A0A0F8Z938-F1
#
_cell.length_a   1.000
_cell.length_b   1.000
_cell.length_c   1.000
_cell.angle_alpha   90.00
_cell.angle_beta   90.00
_cell.angle_gamma   90.00
#
_symmetry.space_group_name_H-M   'P 1'
#
loop_
_entity.id
_entity.type
_entity.pdbx_description
1 polymer ?
#
loop_
_entity_poly.entity_id
_entity_poly.type
_entity_poly.pdbx_seq_one_letter_code
_entity_poly.pdbx_strand_id
1 'polypeptide(L)'
;MNDITKARFFLKTKGSKLHDLQSFGLMLATAEAHYRDVKMRRVGAPGNHEVIDPIEVEALVEFACLRHLKRTNRLPEDAGLVFQDGVTLERKKELALSWLN
;
A
#
# COMPACT_ATOMS: atom_id res chain seq x y z
N MET A 1 -15.39 10.87 10.63
CA MET A 1 -15.06 9.69 9.80
C MET A 1 -13.93 8.92 10.48
N ASN A 2 -14.14 7.65 10.84
CA ASN A 2 -13.16 6.85 11.58
C ASN A 2 -12.07 6.27 10.62
N ASP A 3 -11.01 5.70 11.18
CA ASP A 3 -9.87 5.13 10.42
C ASP A 3 -10.32 4.05 9.44
N ILE A 4 -11.26 3.18 9.84
CA ILE A 4 -11.72 2.11 8.96
C ILE A 4 -12.49 2.64 7.75
N THR A 5 -13.27 3.72 7.88
CA THR A 5 -13.95 4.33 6.74
C THR A 5 -12.95 4.94 5.77
N LYS A 6 -11.90 5.60 6.26
CA LYS A 6 -10.84 6.21 5.43
C LYS A 6 -10.04 5.13 4.69
N ALA A 7 -9.65 4.07 5.40
CA ALA A 7 -9.00 2.91 4.82
C ALA A 7 -9.84 2.27 3.72
N ARG A 8 -11.12 1.99 4.00
CA ARG A 8 -12.04 1.40 3.01
C ARG A 8 -12.20 2.25 1.77
N PHE A 9 -12.34 3.57 1.93
CA PHE A 9 -12.44 4.47 0.79
C PHE A 9 -11.22 4.34 -0.12
N PHE A 10 -10.01 4.46 0.43
CA PHE A 10 -8.77 4.32 -0.32
C PHE A 10 -8.63 2.94 -0.99
N LEU A 11 -8.85 1.87 -0.23
CA LEU A 11 -8.71 0.49 -0.70
C LEU A 11 -9.75 0.12 -1.76
N LYS A 12 -10.99 0.61 -1.65
CA LYS A 12 -12.04 0.39 -2.64
C LYS A 12 -11.72 1.08 -3.96
N THR A 13 -11.23 2.32 -3.91
CA THR A 13 -10.79 3.04 -5.13
C THR A 13 -9.66 2.30 -5.85
N LYS A 14 -8.77 1.63 -5.09
CA LYS A 14 -7.71 0.77 -5.63
C LYS A 14 -8.22 -0.56 -6.20
N GLY A 15 -9.44 -0.99 -5.89
CA GLY A 15 -9.92 -2.34 -6.18
C GLY A 15 -9.33 -3.43 -5.27
N SER A 16 -8.79 -3.05 -4.10
CA SER A 16 -8.15 -3.99 -3.16
C SER A 16 -9.17 -4.71 -2.30
N LYS A 17 -9.13 -6.05 -2.23
CA LYS A 17 -10.04 -6.86 -1.39
C LYS A 17 -9.95 -6.57 0.12
N LEU A 18 -8.92 -5.85 0.57
CA LEU A 18 -8.80 -5.46 1.97
C LEU A 18 -9.97 -4.58 2.45
N HIS A 19 -10.68 -3.89 1.55
CA HIS A 19 -11.84 -3.06 1.92
C HIS A 19 -13.00 -3.87 2.53
N ASP A 20 -13.09 -5.17 2.24
CA ASP A 20 -14.13 -6.08 2.75
C ASP A 20 -13.91 -6.48 4.22
N LEU A 21 -12.70 -6.26 4.75
CA LEU A 21 -12.37 -6.66 6.11
C LEU A 21 -13.14 -5.82 7.13
N GLN A 22 -13.54 -6.46 8.24
CA GLN A 22 -14.39 -5.83 9.27
C GLN A 22 -13.60 -4.94 10.25
N SER A 23 -12.27 -5.09 10.30
CA SER A 23 -11.40 -4.47 11.29
C SER A 23 -10.25 -3.74 10.60
N PHE A 24 -9.96 -2.51 11.03
CA PHE A 24 -8.78 -1.77 10.57
C PHE A 24 -7.48 -2.47 10.97
N GLY A 25 -7.42 -3.04 12.19
CA GLY A 25 -6.26 -3.81 12.65
C GLY A 25 -6.00 -5.02 11.76
N LEU A 26 -7.07 -5.70 11.31
CA LEU A 26 -6.97 -6.82 10.38
C LEU A 26 -6.49 -6.34 8.99
N MET A 27 -7.02 -5.23 8.46
CA MET A 27 -6.53 -4.64 7.21
C MET A 27 -5.04 -4.37 7.24
N LEU A 28 -4.56 -3.71 8.31
CA LEU A 28 -3.15 -3.36 8.44
C LEU A 28 -2.27 -4.60 8.56
N ALA A 29 -2.65 -5.57 9.40
CA ALA A 29 -1.89 -6.80 9.58
C ALA A 29 -1.80 -7.61 8.29
N THR A 30 -2.92 -7.73 7.55
CA THR A 30 -2.96 -8.43 6.26
C THR A 30 -2.11 -7.72 5.21
N ALA A 31 -2.19 -6.39 5.11
CA ALA A 31 -1.36 -5.62 4.17
C ALA A 31 0.14 -5.75 4.49
N GLU A 32 0.51 -5.68 5.77
CA GLU A 32 1.90 -5.85 6.20
C GLU A 32 2.43 -7.25 5.89
N ALA A 33 1.66 -8.29 6.18
CA ALA A 33 2.03 -9.67 5.89
C ALA A 33 2.20 -9.88 4.37
N HIS A 34 1.28 -9.35 3.57
CA HIS A 34 1.35 -9.45 2.11
C HIS A 34 2.59 -8.74 1.56
N TYR A 35 2.88 -7.51 1.98
CA TYR A 35 4.08 -6.79 1.55
C TYR A 35 5.37 -7.55 1.90
N ARG A 36 5.47 -8.09 3.13
CA ARG A 36 6.63 -8.89 3.55
C ARG A 36 6.80 -10.16 2.70
N ASP A 37 5.71 -10.87 2.43
CA ASP A 37 5.72 -12.09 1.63
C ASP A 37 6.19 -11.82 0.19
N VAL A 38 5.62 -10.81 -0.48
CA VAL A 38 6.03 -10.40 -1.84
C VAL A 38 7.52 -10.06 -1.86
N LYS A 39 7.99 -9.28 -0.89
CA LYS A 39 9.40 -8.90 -0.78
C LYS A 39 10.33 -10.11 -0.59
N MET A 40 9.94 -11.06 0.25
CA MET A 40 10.74 -12.28 0.49
C MET A 40 10.78 -13.19 -0.74
N ARG A 41 9.65 -13.36 -1.44
CA ARG A 41 9.61 -14.13 -2.70
C ARG A 41 10.53 -13.54 -3.75
N ARG A 42 10.59 -12.21 -3.84
CA ARG A 42 11.49 -11.52 -4.77
C ARG A 42 12.96 -11.80 -4.45
N VAL A 43 13.36 -11.72 -3.19
CA VAL A 43 14.75 -12.03 -2.75
C VAL A 43 15.12 -13.48 -3.02
N GLY A 44 14.16 -14.41 -2.95
CA GLY A 44 14.39 -15.83 -3.23
C GLY A 44 14.30 -16.23 -4.71
N ALA A 45 13.89 -15.32 -5.61
CA ALA A 45 13.66 -15.64 -7.02
C ALA A 45 14.93 -15.47 -7.88
N PRO A 46 15.26 -16.42 -8.76
CA PRO A 46 16.30 -16.21 -9.76
C PRO A 46 15.82 -15.17 -10.79
N GLY A 47 16.51 -14.02 -10.88
CA GLY A 47 16.13 -12.93 -11.79
C GLY A 47 16.88 -11.63 -11.54
N ASN A 48 16.65 -10.63 -12.42
CA ASN A 48 17.23 -9.31 -12.26
C ASN A 48 16.47 -8.53 -11.16
N HIS A 49 17.11 -8.41 -10.00
CA HIS A 49 16.57 -7.72 -8.83
C HIS A 49 16.48 -6.19 -9.01
N GLU A 50 17.03 -5.64 -10.09
CA GLU A 50 16.98 -4.20 -10.39
C GLU A 50 15.62 -3.74 -10.95
N VAL A 51 14.83 -4.66 -11.53
CA VAL A 51 13.54 -4.32 -12.14
C VAL A 51 12.49 -4.05 -11.07
N ILE A 52 11.80 -2.90 -11.11
CA ILE A 52 10.72 -2.60 -10.15
C ILE A 52 9.54 -3.54 -10.39
N ASP A 53 9.23 -4.37 -9.38
CA ASP A 53 8.08 -5.27 -9.39
C ASP A 53 6.78 -4.50 -9.11
N PRO A 54 5.81 -4.47 -10.06
CA PRO A 54 4.52 -3.84 -9.83
C PRO A 54 3.78 -4.40 -8.61
N ILE A 55 3.88 -5.70 -8.34
CA ILE A 55 3.17 -6.36 -7.23
C ILE A 55 3.73 -5.86 -5.90
N GLU A 56 5.05 -5.75 -5.79
CA GLU A 56 5.70 -5.20 -4.59
C GLU A 56 5.30 -3.74 -4.36
N VAL A 57 5.29 -2.92 -5.40
CA VAL A 57 4.90 -1.50 -5.30
C VAL A 57 3.44 -1.37 -4.87
N GLU A 58 2.53 -2.15 -5.45
CA GLU A 58 1.12 -2.09 -5.08
C GLU A 58 0.89 -2.57 -3.63
N ALA A 59 1.58 -3.62 -3.19
CA ALA A 59 1.53 -4.08 -1.79
C ALA A 59 2.11 -3.04 -0.82
N LEU A 60 3.22 -2.39 -1.20
CA LEU A 60 3.84 -1.32 -0.41
C LEU A 60 2.90 -0.12 -0.25
N VAL A 61 2.22 0.32 -1.31
CA VAL A 61 1.26 1.44 -1.28
C VAL A 61 0.13 1.18 -0.29
N GLU A 62 -0.45 -0.03 -0.29
CA GLU A 62 -1.53 -0.40 0.64
C GLU A 62 -1.05 -0.37 2.09
N PHE A 63 0.07 -1.05 2.36
CA PHE A 63 0.67 -1.11 3.68
C PHE A 63 1.03 0.29 4.19
N ALA A 64 1.71 1.10 3.37
CA ALA A 64 2.14 2.44 3.74
C ALA A 64 0.96 3.36 4.05
N CYS A 65 -0.09 3.35 3.23
CA CYS A 65 -1.29 4.14 3.46
C CYS A 65 -1.98 3.75 4.79
N LEU A 66 -2.17 2.45 5.03
CA LEU A 66 -2.77 1.97 6.27
C LEU A 66 -1.91 2.28 7.50
N ARG A 67 -0.59 2.15 7.38
CA ARG A 67 0.35 2.47 8.47
C ARG A 67 0.38 3.97 8.78
N HIS A 68 0.37 4.80 7.75
CA HIS A 68 0.25 6.25 7.90
C HIS A 68 -1.05 6.61 8.61
N LEU A 69 -2.17 6.07 8.14
CA LEU A 69 -3.49 6.30 8.74
C LEU A 69 -3.54 5.88 10.21
N LYS A 70 -2.90 4.76 10.59
CA LYS A 70 -2.79 4.34 12.00
C LYS A 70 -2.04 5.37 12.86
N ARG A 71 -1.01 6.03 12.31
CA ARG A 71 -0.18 7.01 13.03
C ARG A 71 -0.85 8.38 13.12
N THR A 72 -1.47 8.83 12.03
CA THR A 72 -1.92 10.23 11.88
C THR A 72 -3.44 10.39 11.92
N ASN A 73 -4.20 9.30 11.84
CA ASN A 73 -5.66 9.31 11.64
C ASN A 73 -6.05 10.19 10.42
N ARG A 74 -5.17 10.28 9.42
CA ARG A 74 -5.41 10.98 8.15
C ARG A 74 -4.88 10.14 6.99
N LEU A 75 -5.51 10.26 5.83
CA LEU A 75 -4.90 9.74 4.61
C LEU A 75 -3.73 10.66 4.23
N PRO A 76 -2.66 10.13 3.60
CA PRO A 76 -1.65 10.99 3.00
C PRO A 76 -2.30 11.98 2.03
N GLU A 77 -1.86 13.24 2.06
CA GLU A 77 -2.47 14.32 1.25
C GLU A 77 -2.34 14.05 -0.26
N ASP A 78 -1.25 13.37 -0.65
CA ASP A 78 -0.89 12.96 -1.99
C ASP A 78 -1.30 11.51 -2.31
N ALA A 79 -2.09 10.86 -1.45
CA ALA A 79 -2.55 9.49 -1.68
C ALA A 79 -3.36 9.34 -2.98
N GLY A 80 -3.99 10.41 -3.47
CA GLY A 80 -4.70 10.42 -4.74
C GLY A 80 -3.79 10.25 -5.96
N LEU A 81 -2.51 10.64 -5.86
CA LEU A 81 -1.57 10.61 -6.98
C LEU A 81 -1.29 9.18 -7.45
N VAL A 82 -1.38 8.17 -6.58
CA VAL A 82 -1.15 6.77 -6.98
C VAL A 82 -2.21 6.21 -7.92
N PHE A 83 -3.34 6.90 -8.07
CA PHE A 83 -4.46 6.52 -8.94
C PHE A 83 -4.49 7.30 -10.26
N GLN A 84 -3.64 8.31 -10.44
CA GLN A 84 -3.64 9.11 -11.66
C GLN A 84 -3.05 8.31 -12.84
N ASP A 85 -3.65 8.47 -14.01
CA ASP A 85 -3.13 7.89 -15.24
C ASP A 85 -1.73 8.46 -15.55
N GLY A 86 -0.80 7.58 -15.90
CA GLY A 86 0.57 7.96 -16.25
C GLY A 86 1.57 8.04 -15.09
N VAL A 87 1.16 7.78 -13.84
CA VAL A 87 2.11 7.69 -12.71
C VAL A 87 2.95 6.42 -12.82
N THR A 88 4.27 6.58 -12.82
CA THR A 88 5.23 5.46 -12.92
C THR A 88 5.29 4.63 -11.63
N LEU A 89 5.79 3.40 -11.74
CA LEU A 89 5.98 2.51 -10.58
C LEU A 89 7.01 3.09 -9.59
N GLU A 90 8.06 3.72 -10.11
CA GLU A 90 9.05 4.47 -9.35
C GLU A 90 8.37 5.54 -8.49
N ARG A 91 7.49 6.33 -9.10
CA ARG A 91 6.81 7.42 -8.41
C ARG A 91 5.84 6.91 -7.34
N LYS A 92 5.09 5.84 -7.61
CA LYS A 92 4.24 5.19 -6.61
C LYS A 92 5.06 4.68 -5.42
N LYS A 93 6.22 4.07 -5.69
CA LYS A 93 7.14 3.58 -4.67
C LYS A 93 7.68 4.72 -3.82
N GLU A 94 8.13 5.81 -4.42
CA GLU A 94 8.60 7.01 -3.69
C GLU A 94 7.53 7.58 -2.76
N LEU A 95 6.31 7.75 -3.26
CA LEU A 95 5.16 8.22 -2.47
C LEU A 95 4.93 7.30 -1.27
N ALA A 96 4.82 5.99 -1.51
CA ALA A 96 4.59 5.03 -0.44
C ALA A 96 5.72 5.01 0.60
N LEU A 97 6.98 5.12 0.19
CA LEU A 97 8.11 5.24 1.12
C LEU A 97 8.05 6.53 1.94
N SER A 98 7.62 7.64 1.33
CA SER A 98 7.50 8.93 2.03
C SER A 98 6.46 8.87 3.17
N TRP A 99 5.38 8.09 3.00
CA TRP A 99 4.33 7.94 4.01
C TRP A 99 4.74 7.08 5.22
N LEU A 100 5.79 6.26 5.06
CA LEU A 100 6.30 5.38 6.12
C LEU A 100 7.22 6.11 7.11
N ASN A 101 7.84 7.20 6.69
CA ASN A 101 8.68 8.06 7.53
C ASN A 101 7.80 8.90 8.47
#